data_AF-A0A0G1XC27-F1
#
_entry.id   AF-A0A0G1XC27-F1
#
_cell.length_a   1.000
_cell.length_b   1.000
_cell.length_c   1.000
_cell.angle_alpha   90.00
_cell.angle_beta   90.00
_cell.angle_gamma   90.00
#
_symmetry.space_group_name_H-M   'P 1'
#
loop_
_entity.id
_entity.type
_entity.pdbx_description
1 polymer ?
#
loop_
_entity_poly.entity_id
_entity_poly.type
_entity_poly.pdbx_seq_one_letter_code
_entity_poly.pdbx_strand_id
1 'polypeptide(L)' 'MPRLSRYKLSSQHIDELGGRIVDAALLVRDREGLTLFFNDLLTFTEKAMLGKRMLIA' A
#
# COMPACT_ATOMS: atom_id res chain seq x y z
N MET A 1 -2.19 -6.30 -26.70
CA MET A 1 -2.24 -5.16 -25.76
C MET A 1 -3.20 -5.51 -24.64
N PRO A 2 -2.76 -5.61 -23.38
CA PRO A 2 -3.69 -5.85 -22.28
C PRO A 2 -4.59 -4.62 -22.16
N ARG A 3 -5.91 -4.84 -22.15
CA ARG A 3 -6.92 -3.80 -22.04
C ARG A 3 -6.75 -3.15 -20.66
N LEU A 4 -6.14 -1.98 -20.60
CA LEU A 4 -6.13 -1.13 -19.42
C LEU A 4 -7.58 -1.01 -18.92
N SER A 5 -7.79 -1.45 -17.68
CA SER A 5 -9.10 -1.48 -17.03
C SER A 5 -9.84 -0.16 -17.24
N ARG A 6 -11.04 -0.21 -17.82
CA ARG A 6 -11.94 0.93 -18.03
C ARG A 6 -12.39 1.60 -16.72
N TYR A 7 -12.04 1.03 -15.57
CA TYR A 7 -12.39 1.55 -14.25
C TYR A 7 -11.24 2.39 -13.70
N LYS A 8 -11.14 3.63 -14.18
CA LYS A 8 -10.35 4.64 -13.47
C LYS A 8 -11.09 4.93 -12.17
N LEU A 9 -10.46 4.63 -11.04
CA LEU A 9 -11.00 5.03 -9.74
C LEU A 9 -11.13 6.55 -9.69
N SER A 10 -12.27 7.04 -9.17
CA SER A 10 -12.41 8.45 -8.85
C SER A 10 -11.44 8.80 -7.73
N SER A 11 -11.08 10.08 -7.62
CA SER A 11 -10.24 10.56 -6.50
C SER A 11 -10.82 10.16 -5.15
N GLN A 12 -12.15 10.26 -4.99
CA GLN A 12 -12.84 9.83 -3.78
C GLN A 12 -12.61 8.35 -3.46
N HIS A 13 -12.72 7.44 -4.44
CA HIS A 13 -12.45 6.01 -4.19
C HIS A 13 -10.98 5.73 -3.89
N ILE A 14 -10.05 6.53 -4.42
CA ILE A 14 -8.62 6.44 -4.09
C ILE A 14 -8.41 6.86 -2.63
N ASP A 15 -9.03 7.97 -2.21
CA ASP A 15 -8.93 8.49 -0.84
C ASP A 15 -9.56 7.51 0.16
N GLU A 16 -10.73 6.96 -0.14
CA GLU A 16 -11.40 5.94 0.67
C GLU A 16 -10.56 4.66 0.77
N LEU A 17 -9.96 4.21 -0.34
CA LEU A 17 -9.07 3.05 -0.34
C LEU A 17 -7.82 3.31 0.50
N GLY A 18 -7.23 4.51 0.37
CA GLY A 18 -6.08 4.94 1.16
C GLY A 18 -6.39 4.92 2.66
N GLY A 19 -7.53 5.49 3.06
CA GLY A 19 -8.00 5.47 4.45
C GLY A 19 -8.16 4.06 5.00
N ARG A 20 -8.81 3.16 4.24
CA ARG A 20 -9.01 1.77 4.66
C ARG A 20 -7.70 1.00 4.84
N ILE A 21 -6.69 1.26 4.01
CA ILE A 21 -5.37 0.63 4.15
C ILE A 21 -4.69 1.10 5.44
N VAL A 22 -4.79 2.40 5.76
CA VAL A 22 -4.25 2.95 7.02
C VAL A 22 -4.97 2.34 8.22
N ASP A 23 -6.30 2.29 8.20
CA ASP A 23 -7.10 1.67 9.26
C ASP A 23 -6.72 0.20 9.46
N ALA A 24 -6.58 -0.56 8.37
CA ALA A 24 -6.16 -1.96 8.43
C ALA A 24 -4.76 -2.13 9.02
N ALA A 25 -3.80 -1.28 8.64
CA ALA A 25 -2.46 -1.31 9.21
C ALA A 25 -2.46 -0.98 10.71
N LEU A 26 -3.30 -0.04 11.17
CA LEU A 26 -3.43 0.32 12.59
C LEU A 26 -4.04 -0.80 13.45
N LEU A 27 -4.82 -1.72 12.86
CA LEU A 27 -5.38 -2.87 13.56
C LEU A 27 -4.34 -3.96 13.86
N VAL A 28 -3.20 -3.95 13.16
CA VAL A 28 -2.13 -4.93 13.35
C VAL A 28 -1.23 -4.51 14.51
N ARG A 29 -1.24 -5.31 15.58
CA ARG A 29 -0.68 -4.90 16.89
C ARG A 29 0.81 -5.17 17.06
N ASP A 30 1.39 -6.00 16.21
CA ASP A 30 2.79 -6.40 16.32
C ASP A 30 3.54 -6.21 15.00
N ARG A 31 4.87 -6.14 15.12
CA ARG A 31 5.77 -5.88 14.00
C ARG A 31 5.77 -7.00 12.97
N GLU A 32 5.59 -8.24 13.39
CA GLU A 32 5.63 -9.40 12.50
C GLU A 32 4.39 -9.43 11.61
N GLY A 33 3.21 -9.21 12.20
CA GLY A 33 1.95 -9.04 11.50
C GLY A 33 2.00 -7.86 10.52
N LEU A 34 2.57 -6.72 10.91
CA LEU A 34 2.73 -5.58 10.00
C LEU A 34 3.64 -5.93 8.82
N THR A 35 4.69 -6.69 9.09
CA THR A 35 5.62 -7.17 8.05
C THR A 35 4.89 -8.07 7.06
N LEU A 36 4.06 -9.01 7.53
CA LEU A 36 3.25 -9.89 6.68
C LEU A 36 2.23 -9.08 5.86
N PHE A 37 1.50 -8.15 6.49
CA PHE A 37 0.53 -7.29 5.82
C PHE A 37 1.15 -6.50 4.67
N PHE A 38 2.30 -5.85 4.89
CA PHE A 38 2.98 -5.11 3.82
C PHE A 38 3.68 -6.02 2.80
N ASN A 39 4.03 -7.26 3.17
CA ASN A 39 4.56 -8.23 2.21
C ASN A 39 3.50 -8.70 1.22
N ASP A 40 2.25 -8.82 1.65
CA ASP A 40 1.12 -9.18 0.79
C ASP A 40 0.68 -7.99 -0.08
N LEU A 41 0.76 -6.76 0.44
CA LEU A 41 0.30 -5.57 -0.25
C LEU A 41 1.32 -5.01 -1.27
N LEU A 42 2.61 -5.11 -0.97
CA LEU A 42 3.68 -4.45 -1.73
C LEU A 42 4.65 -5.46 -2.34
N THR A 43 5.00 -5.22 -3.59
CA THR A 43 6.10 -5.93 -4.25
C THR A 43 7.43 -5.62 -3.58
N PHE A 44 8.42 -6.49 -3.82
CA PHE A 44 9.79 -6.28 -3.32
C PHE A 44 10.37 -4.92 -3.74
N THR A 45 10.16 -4.52 -4.99
CA THR A 45 10.67 -3.25 -5.53
C THR A 45 10.03 -2.04 -4.86
N GLU A 46 8.72 -2.08 -4.60
CA GLU A 46 8.01 -1.00 -3.91
C GLU A 46 8.51 -0.83 -2.47
N LYS A 47 8.72 -1.93 -1.74
CA LYS A 47 9.31 -1.90 -0.39
C LYS A 47 10.70 -1.28 -0.39
N ALA A 48 11.55 -1.68 -1.34
CA ALA A 48 12.89 -1.11 -1.48
C ALA A 48 12.85 0.40 -1.78
N MET A 49 11.90 0.85 -2.61
CA MET A 49 11.72 2.26 -2.92
C MET A 49 11.23 3.08 -1.72
N LEU A 50 10.31 2.54 -0.92
CA LEU A 50 9.88 3.18 0.33
C LEU A 50 11.05 3.31 1.30
N GLY A 51 11.83 2.25 1.49
CA GLY A 51 13.03 2.27 2.34
C GLY A 51 14.03 3.34 1.88
N LYS A 52 14.30 3.44 0.57
CA LYS A 52 15.17 4.51 0.03
C LYS A 52 14.61 5.91 0.31
N ARG A 53 13.30 6.12 0.15
CA ARG A 53 12.66 7.42 0.43
C ARG A 53 12.79 7.82 1.90
N MET A 54 12.68 6.86 2.82
CA MET A 54 12.87 7.10 4.26
C MET A 54 14.30 7.48 4.64
N LEU A 55 15.30 7.12 3.83
CA LEU A 55 16.70 7.50 4.06
C LEU A 55 17.03 8.90 3.52
N ILE A 56 16.23 9.41 2.58
CA ILE A 56 16.45 10.69 1.91
C ILE A 56 15.63 11.81 2.57
N ALA A 57 14.49 11.48 3.18
CA ALA A 57 13.64 12.40 3.93
C ALA A 57 14.20 12.68 5.33
#